data_AF-A0A7S1I2Z2-F1
#
_entry.id   AF-A0A7S1I2Z2-F1
#
_cell.length_a   1.000
_cell.length_b   1.000
_cell.length_c   1.000
_cell.angle_alpha   90.00
_cell.angle_beta   90.00
_cell.angle_gamma   90.00
#
_symmetry.space_group_name_H-M   'P 1'
#
loop_
_entity.id
_entity.type
_entity.pdbx_description
1 polymer ?
#
loop_
_entity_poly.entity_id
_entity_poly.type
_entity_poly.pdbx_seq_one_letter_code
_entity_poly.pdbx_strand_id
1 'polypeptide(L)'
;SFACYTAGRSISSGLVIPSIIMGASVGRVVGQASHDVLSYLGCTKDWVDPGLFAFIGAGAMFGGVSRLTISLTVIMLEVTGSLTHLLPLMTAVMTAKAVGDLFTHSLYHALLEMKCIPFLASRQPMTKLDLFCVRHVMASPVVTVCVKEAVLNLIAVLENTDHNAFPVVLKPGSN
;
A
#
# COMPACT_ATOMS: atom_id res chain seq x y z
N SER A 1 13.85 -19.03 -2.82
CA SER A 1 13.06 -20.28 -2.68
C SER A 1 12.36 -20.42 -1.33
N PHE A 2 13.05 -20.27 -0.19
CA PHE A 2 12.41 -20.40 1.15
C PHE A 2 11.33 -19.34 1.46
N ALA A 3 11.58 -18.06 1.15
CA ALA A 3 10.62 -16.97 1.43
C ALA A 3 9.31 -17.09 0.63
N CYS A 4 9.38 -17.62 -0.60
CA CYS A 4 8.19 -17.90 -1.42
C CYS A 4 7.37 -19.07 -0.85
N TYR A 5 8.05 -20.07 -0.26
CA TYR A 5 7.40 -21.24 0.35
C TYR A 5 6.68 -20.90 1.67
N THR A 6 7.18 -19.94 2.45
CA THR A 6 6.53 -19.52 3.70
C THR A 6 5.38 -18.54 3.49
N ALA A 7 5.35 -17.82 2.37
CA ALA A 7 4.28 -16.87 2.03
C ALA A 7 2.91 -17.56 1.79
N GLY A 8 2.88 -18.87 1.57
CA GLY A 8 1.66 -19.66 1.38
C GLY A 8 1.05 -20.25 2.67
N ARG A 9 1.70 -20.10 3.84
CA ARG A 9 1.14 -20.55 5.12
C ARG A 9 0.48 -19.39 5.86
N SER A 10 -0.67 -19.66 6.48
CA SER A 10 -1.52 -18.77 7.29
C SER A 10 -0.86 -18.28 8.59
N ILE A 11 0.41 -17.90 8.53
CA ILE A 11 1.14 -17.26 9.61
C ILE A 11 1.33 -15.81 9.18
N SER A 12 0.91 -14.87 10.02
CA SER A 12 1.17 -13.43 9.85
C SER A 12 2.66 -13.12 10.04
N SER A 13 3.55 -13.78 9.30
CA SER A 13 4.96 -13.39 9.21
C SER A 13 5.03 -12.26 8.20
N GLY A 14 5.17 -11.03 8.68
CA GLY A 14 5.20 -9.85 7.81
C GLY A 14 6.23 -10.01 6.69
N LEU A 15 5.79 -9.81 5.43
CA LEU A 15 6.64 -9.84 4.23
C LEU A 15 7.69 -8.70 4.20
N VAL A 16 7.62 -7.81 5.19
CA VAL A 16 8.49 -6.65 5.39
C VAL A 16 9.92 -7.06 5.78
N ILE A 17 10.07 -7.88 6.81
CA ILE A 17 11.40 -8.30 7.29
C ILE A 17 12.20 -9.05 6.21
N PRO A 18 11.65 -10.07 5.51
CA PRO A 18 12.42 -10.76 4.47
C PRO A 18 12.74 -9.86 3.27
N SER A 19 11.87 -8.91 2.90
CA SER A 19 12.17 -7.96 1.80
C SER A 19 13.28 -6.97 2.17
N ILE A 20 13.32 -6.51 3.42
CA ILE A 20 14.41 -5.68 3.96
C ILE A 20 15.73 -6.45 3.94
N ILE A 21 15.75 -7.70 4.42
CA ILE A 21 16.97 -8.53 4.44
C ILE A 21 17.46 -8.81 3.02
N MET A 22 16.57 -9.13 2.08
CA MET A 22 16.93 -9.31 0.68
C MET A 22 17.53 -8.03 0.09
N GLY A 23 16.87 -6.88 0.27
CA GLY A 23 17.38 -5.59 -0.19
C GLY A 23 18.73 -5.22 0.43
N ALA A 24 18.91 -5.49 1.72
CA ALA A 24 20.17 -5.25 2.42
C ALA A 24 21.31 -6.11 1.90
N SER A 25 21.03 -7.40 1.64
CA SER A 25 22.03 -8.32 1.09
C SER A 25 22.48 -7.90 -0.31
N VAL A 26 21.54 -7.54 -1.18
CA VAL A 26 21.83 -7.05 -2.54
C VAL A 26 22.60 -5.73 -2.47
N GLY A 27 22.15 -4.78 -1.64
CA GLY A 27 22.83 -3.50 -1.44
C GLY A 27 24.27 -3.68 -0.94
N ARG A 28 24.50 -4.62 -0.02
CA ARG A 28 25.85 -4.91 0.48
C ARG A 28 26.76 -5.51 -0.60
N VAL A 29 26.25 -6.44 -1.40
CA VAL A 29 26.99 -7.02 -2.53
C VAL A 29 27.37 -5.94 -3.54
N VAL A 30 26.45 -5.02 -3.87
CA VAL A 30 26.72 -3.89 -4.76
C VAL A 30 27.77 -2.95 -4.15
N GLY A 31 27.66 -2.63 -2.85
CA GLY A 31 28.65 -1.81 -2.15
C GLY A 31 30.04 -2.44 -2.16
N GLN A 32 30.15 -3.74 -1.87
CA GLN A 32 31.42 -4.47 -1.91
C GLN A 32 32.00 -4.56 -3.32
N ALA A 33 31.19 -4.86 -4.33
CA ALA A 33 31.62 -4.89 -5.73
C ALA A 33 32.12 -3.51 -6.19
N SER A 34 31.43 -2.44 -5.80
CA SER A 34 31.87 -1.08 -6.13
C SER A 34 33.19 -0.73 -5.45
N HIS A 35 33.41 -1.18 -4.22
CA HIS A 35 34.69 -0.99 -3.52
C HIS A 35 35.82 -1.78 -4.18
N ASP A 36 35.57 -3.03 -4.56
CA ASP A 36 36.55 -3.89 -5.23
C ASP A 36 36.96 -3.28 -6.59
N VAL A 37 36.00 -2.90 -7.42
CA VAL A 37 36.24 -2.23 -8.71
C VAL A 37 37.06 -0.94 -8.54
N LEU A 38 36.76 -0.14 -7.52
CA LEU A 38 37.48 1.12 -7.28
C LEU A 38 38.93 0.88 -6.79
N SER A 39 39.14 -0.21 -6.04
CA SER A 39 40.47 -0.67 -5.63
C SER A 39 41.30 -1.10 -6.85
N TYR A 40 40.70 -1.82 -7.81
CA TYR A 40 41.35 -2.15 -9.09
C TYR A 40 41.70 -0.91 -9.93
N LEU A 41 40.94 0.18 -9.81
CA LEU A 41 41.19 1.47 -10.48
C LEU A 41 42.21 2.36 -9.73
N GLY A 42 42.79 1.87 -8.62
CA GLY A 42 43.79 2.59 -7.83
C GLY A 42 43.23 3.78 -7.04
N CYS A 43 41.92 3.89 -6.92
CA CYS A 43 41.24 4.96 -6.19
C CYS A 43 40.68 4.39 -4.88
N THR A 44 41.52 4.19 -3.87
CA THR A 44 41.08 3.91 -2.50
C THR A 44 40.55 5.19 -1.88
N LYS A 45 39.26 5.44 -2.04
CA LYS A 45 38.61 6.62 -1.48
C LYS A 45 37.54 6.10 -0.51
N ASP A 46 37.60 6.56 0.74
CA ASP A 46 36.79 6.10 1.88
C ASP A 46 35.32 6.55 1.85
N TRP A 47 34.79 6.92 0.68
CA TRP A 47 33.41 7.41 0.50
C TRP A 47 32.39 6.30 0.26
N VAL A 48 32.85 5.05 0.10
CA VAL A 48 32.00 3.88 -0.20
C VAL A 48 31.88 3.01 1.04
N ASP A 49 30.96 3.37 1.92
CA ASP A 49 30.62 2.54 3.09
C ASP A 49 29.65 1.41 2.67
N PRO A 50 30.07 0.13 2.68
CA PRO A 50 29.20 -0.98 2.29
C PRO A 50 27.97 -1.12 3.21
N GLY A 51 28.03 -0.58 4.44
CA GLY A 51 26.89 -0.49 5.34
C GLY A 51 25.81 0.48 4.84
N LEU A 52 26.21 1.62 4.28
CA LEU A 52 25.27 2.61 3.73
C LEU A 52 24.58 2.06 2.48
N PHE A 53 25.31 1.37 1.61
CA PHE A 53 24.72 0.71 0.42
C PHE A 53 23.75 -0.42 0.80
N ALA A 54 24.07 -1.20 1.83
CA ALA A 54 23.14 -2.20 2.38
C ALA A 54 21.85 -1.52 2.88
N PHE A 55 21.97 -0.40 3.60
CA PHE A 55 20.83 0.35 4.10
C PHE A 55 19.95 0.94 2.98
N ILE A 56 20.57 1.58 1.98
CA ILE A 56 19.85 2.12 0.82
C ILE A 56 19.15 1.01 0.03
N GLY A 57 19.82 -0.14 -0.18
CA GLY A 57 19.23 -1.29 -0.87
C GLY A 57 18.03 -1.88 -0.12
N ALA A 58 18.11 -1.95 1.22
CA ALA A 58 17.00 -2.37 2.06
C ALA A 58 15.78 -1.44 1.91
N GLY A 59 16.02 -0.12 1.90
CA GLY A 59 14.99 0.89 1.71
C GLY A 59 14.37 0.87 0.32
N ALA A 60 15.19 0.75 -0.73
CA ALA A 60 14.72 0.67 -2.10
C ALA A 60 13.80 -0.55 -2.30
N MET A 61 14.18 -1.73 -1.79
CA MET A 61 13.37 -2.94 -1.92
C MET A 61 12.08 -2.86 -1.11
N PHE A 62 12.14 -2.38 0.14
CA PHE A 62 10.94 -2.23 0.96
C PHE A 62 9.99 -1.15 0.41
N GLY A 63 10.51 -0.01 -0.03
CA GLY A 63 9.74 1.07 -0.66
C GLY A 63 9.12 0.65 -2.00
N GLY A 64 9.83 -0.18 -2.78
CA GLY A 64 9.33 -0.78 -4.00
C GLY A 64 8.21 -1.82 -3.79
N VAL A 65 8.20 -2.54 -2.67
CA VAL A 65 7.13 -3.52 -2.38
C VAL A 65 5.91 -2.84 -1.75
N SER A 66 6.15 -1.95 -0.78
CA SER A 66 5.09 -1.29 0.00
C SER A 66 4.45 -0.09 -0.71
N ARG A 67 5.16 0.56 -1.64
CA ARG A 67 4.82 1.89 -2.20
C ARG A 67 4.70 3.01 -1.15
N LEU A 68 5.19 2.79 0.08
CA LEU A 68 5.17 3.78 1.16
C LEU A 68 6.46 4.59 1.20
N THR A 69 6.65 5.48 0.22
CA THR A 69 7.96 6.12 0.03
C THR A 69 8.27 7.24 1.00
N ILE A 70 7.32 8.11 1.33
CA ILE A 70 7.57 9.29 2.19
C ILE A 70 7.84 8.85 3.63
N SER A 71 6.91 8.11 4.23
CA SER A 71 7.03 7.64 5.61
C SER A 71 8.25 6.76 5.82
N LEU A 72 8.56 5.87 4.86
CA LEU A 72 9.77 5.05 4.93
C LEU A 72 11.03 5.89 4.94
N THR A 73 11.13 6.87 4.03
CA THR A 73 12.34 7.69 3.94
C THR A 73 12.55 8.49 5.23
N VAL A 74 11.46 8.99 5.84
CA VAL A 74 11.53 9.68 7.14
C VAL A 74 12.02 8.75 8.24
N ILE A 75 11.47 7.54 8.36
CA ILE A 75 11.93 6.55 9.35
C ILE A 75 13.41 6.24 9.15
N MET A 76 13.84 6.05 7.90
CA MET A 76 15.24 5.77 7.59
C MET A 76 16.18 6.94 7.88
N LEU A 77 15.71 8.17 7.65
CA LEU A 77 16.43 9.39 8.03
C LEU A 77 16.64 9.46 9.55
N GLU A 78 15.57 9.26 10.32
CA GLU A 78 15.62 9.26 11.78
C GLU A 78 16.61 8.22 12.33
N VAL A 79 16.60 6.99 11.75
CA VAL A 79 17.53 5.92 12.16
C VAL A 79 18.98 6.25 11.81
N THR A 80 19.24 6.92 10.68
CA THR A 80 20.61 7.24 10.24
C THR A 80 21.15 8.49 10.94
N GLY A 81 20.29 9.39 11.40
CA GLY A 81 20.68 10.62 12.09
C GLY A 81 21.45 11.63 11.21
N SER A 82 21.52 11.40 9.90
CA SER A 82 22.28 12.25 8.96
C SER A 82 21.48 12.54 7.69
N LEU A 83 21.25 13.83 7.41
CA LEU A 83 20.53 14.31 6.22
C LEU A 83 21.35 14.19 4.92
N THR A 84 22.69 14.11 5.02
CA THR A 84 23.59 14.13 3.87
C THR A 84 23.35 12.97 2.90
N HIS A 85 22.91 11.81 3.40
CA HIS A 85 22.63 10.61 2.61
C HIS A 85 21.15 10.46 2.22
N LEU A 86 20.31 11.48 2.48
CA LEU A 86 18.88 11.45 2.19
C LEU A 86 18.59 11.48 0.69
N LEU A 87 19.31 12.31 -0.06
CA LEU A 87 19.12 12.44 -1.52
C LEU A 87 19.32 11.12 -2.28
N PRO A 88 20.45 10.39 -2.12
CA PRO A 88 20.64 9.11 -2.81
C PRO A 88 19.65 8.02 -2.34
N LEU A 89 19.24 8.06 -1.07
CA LEU A 89 18.20 7.16 -0.58
C LEU A 89 16.86 7.44 -1.27
N MET A 90 16.44 8.70 -1.35
CA MET A 90 15.18 9.09 -2.00
C MET A 90 15.18 8.73 -3.48
N THR A 91 16.26 8.99 -4.21
CA THR A 91 16.33 8.64 -5.63
C THR A 91 16.24 7.13 -5.83
N ALA A 92 16.94 6.32 -5.03
CA ALA A 92 16.86 4.86 -5.09
C ALA A 92 15.45 4.32 -4.74
N VAL A 93 14.80 4.89 -3.73
CA VAL A 93 13.43 4.51 -3.36
C VAL A 93 12.42 4.93 -4.43
N MET A 94 12.59 6.13 -5.03
CA MET A 94 11.73 6.61 -6.11
C MET A 94 11.86 5.77 -7.39
N THR A 95 13.09 5.38 -7.77
CA THR A 95 13.30 4.51 -8.94
C THR A 95 12.71 3.14 -8.70
N ALA A 96 12.93 2.54 -7.52
CA ALA A 96 12.30 1.26 -7.16
C ALA A 96 10.77 1.36 -7.14
N LYS A 97 10.22 2.49 -6.65
CA LYS A 97 8.79 2.76 -6.68
C LYS A 97 8.27 2.80 -8.12
N ALA A 98 8.88 3.61 -8.99
CA ALA A 98 8.48 3.79 -10.36
C ALA A 98 8.55 2.48 -11.16
N VAL A 99 9.63 1.71 -11.00
CA VAL A 99 9.77 0.41 -11.63
C VAL A 99 8.65 -0.52 -11.16
N GLY A 100 8.43 -0.64 -9.87
CA GLY A 100 7.37 -1.54 -9.44
C GLY A 100 5.97 -1.03 -9.81
N ASP A 101 5.71 0.28 -9.85
CA ASP A 101 4.41 0.85 -10.30
C ASP A 101 4.11 0.42 -11.75
N LEU A 102 5.14 0.21 -12.57
CA LEU A 102 5.00 -0.29 -13.93
C LEU A 102 4.64 -1.79 -13.98
N PHE A 103 5.16 -2.60 -13.05
CA PHE A 103 5.01 -4.06 -13.09
C PHE A 103 3.84 -4.59 -12.24
N THR A 104 3.53 -3.99 -11.09
CA THR A 104 2.64 -4.60 -10.10
C THR A 104 1.98 -3.58 -9.16
N HIS A 105 0.76 -3.87 -8.72
CA HIS A 105 0.11 -3.14 -7.63
C HIS A 105 0.87 -3.26 -6.30
N SER A 106 0.63 -2.33 -5.38
CA SER A 106 1.29 -2.35 -4.07
C SER A 106 0.92 -3.61 -3.30
N LEU A 107 1.85 -4.10 -2.48
CA LEU A 107 1.61 -5.23 -1.58
C LEU A 107 0.31 -5.06 -0.79
N TYR A 108 0.07 -3.86 -0.26
CA TYR A 108 -1.10 -3.57 0.56
C TYR A 108 -2.40 -3.63 -0.24
N HIS A 109 -2.40 -3.20 -1.50
CA HIS A 109 -3.58 -3.33 -2.35
C HIS A 109 -3.90 -4.80 -2.63
N ALA A 110 -2.89 -5.60 -2.95
CA ALA A 110 -3.05 -7.04 -3.14
C ALA A 110 -3.57 -7.75 -1.87
N LEU A 111 -3.11 -7.34 -0.69
CA LEU A 111 -3.61 -7.87 0.58
C LEU A 111 -5.09 -7.51 0.83
N LEU A 112 -5.53 -6.31 0.44
CA LEU A 112 -6.94 -5.91 0.55
C LEU A 112 -7.83 -6.72 -0.39
N GLU A 113 -7.39 -6.94 -1.63
CA GLU A 113 -8.09 -7.79 -2.60
C GLU A 113 -8.23 -9.24 -2.08
N MET A 114 -7.16 -9.79 -1.52
CA MET A 114 -7.17 -11.14 -0.91
C MET A 114 -8.09 -11.24 0.30
N LYS A 115 -8.35 -10.14 1.01
CA LYS A 115 -9.26 -10.08 2.16
C LYS A 115 -10.70 -9.73 1.77
N CYS A 116 -10.97 -9.54 0.47
CA CYS A 116 -12.27 -9.12 -0.05
C CYS A 116 -12.86 -7.88 0.67
N ILE A 117 -11.99 -6.96 1.11
CA ILE A 117 -12.43 -5.75 1.79
C ILE A 117 -12.76 -4.70 0.71
N PRO A 118 -13.98 -4.13 0.71
CA PRO A 118 -14.35 -3.07 -0.22
C PRO A 118 -13.56 -1.80 0.11
N PHE A 119 -12.43 -1.59 -0.58
CA PHE A 119 -11.58 -0.41 -0.43
C PHE A 119 -11.87 0.59 -1.56
N LEU A 120 -12.24 1.81 -1.19
CA LEU A 120 -12.41 2.90 -2.14
C LEU A 120 -11.08 3.63 -2.36
N ALA A 121 -10.45 3.40 -3.50
CA ALA A 121 -9.20 4.07 -3.84
C ALA A 121 -9.40 5.59 -3.96
N SER A 122 -8.54 6.38 -3.31
CA SER A 122 -8.59 7.85 -3.33
C SER A 122 -8.39 8.46 -4.73
N ARG A 123 -7.77 7.71 -5.66
CA ARG A 123 -7.51 8.15 -7.03
C ARG A 123 -7.94 7.06 -8.01
N GLN A 124 -9.23 7.02 -8.32
CA GLN A 124 -9.71 6.24 -9.46
C GLN A 124 -9.36 7.01 -10.75
N PRO A 125 -9.06 6.32 -11.87
CA PRO A 125 -8.93 6.99 -13.16
C PRO A 125 -10.30 7.61 -13.49
N MET A 126 -10.40 8.93 -13.26
CA MET A 126 -11.60 9.76 -13.45
C MET A 126 -12.28 9.51 -14.80
N THR A 127 -11.52 9.06 -15.79
CA THR A 127 -11.96 8.73 -17.15
C THR A 127 -13.07 7.68 -17.22
N LYS A 128 -13.22 6.80 -16.23
CA LYS A 128 -14.28 5.76 -16.26
C LYS A 128 -15.52 6.13 -15.46
N LEU A 129 -15.41 6.96 -14.43
CA LEU A 129 -16.54 7.29 -13.56
C LEU A 129 -17.51 8.28 -14.20
N ASP A 130 -17.02 9.20 -15.04
CA ASP A 130 -17.88 10.17 -15.75
C ASP A 130 -18.88 9.49 -16.71
N LEU A 131 -18.63 8.23 -17.10
CA LEU A 131 -19.52 7.45 -17.96
C LEU A 131 -20.65 6.75 -17.19
N PHE A 132 -20.57 6.65 -15.86
CA PHE A 132 -21.57 5.97 -15.05
C PHE A 132 -22.42 6.96 -14.27
N CYS A 133 -23.71 7.03 -14.59
CA CYS A 133 -24.67 7.72 -13.74
C CYS A 133 -24.85 6.95 -12.41
N VAL A 134 -25.00 7.69 -11.31
CA VAL A 134 -25.24 7.16 -9.95
C VAL A 134 -26.42 6.18 -9.92
N ARG A 135 -27.42 6.36 -10.79
CA ARG A 135 -28.57 5.46 -10.93
C ARG A 135 -28.23 4.00 -11.22
N HIS A 136 -27.07 3.72 -11.81
CA HIS A 136 -26.62 2.35 -12.11
C HIS A 136 -25.92 1.68 -10.92
N VAL A 137 -25.47 2.47 -9.94
CA VAL A 137 -24.73 1.99 -8.76
C VAL A 137 -25.64 1.97 -7.52
N MET A 138 -26.64 2.84 -7.45
CA MET A 138 -27.57 2.88 -6.32
C MET A 138 -28.39 1.59 -6.20
N ALA A 139 -28.61 1.13 -4.97
CA ALA A 139 -29.53 0.04 -4.69
C ALA A 139 -30.99 0.53 -4.85
N SER A 140 -31.77 -0.20 -5.65
CA SER A 140 -33.21 0.03 -5.84
C SER A 140 -33.93 -1.31 -5.82
N PRO A 141 -35.08 -1.47 -5.14
CA PRO A 141 -35.85 -0.44 -4.42
C PRO A 141 -35.26 -0.07 -3.04
N VAL A 142 -35.44 1.19 -2.61
CA VAL A 142 -34.99 1.69 -1.30
C VAL A 142 -36.07 1.45 -0.26
N VAL A 143 -35.71 0.88 0.89
CA VAL A 143 -36.60 0.72 2.04
C VAL A 143 -36.64 2.04 2.82
N THR A 144 -37.81 2.67 2.88
CA THR A 144 -38.01 3.98 3.51
C THR A 144 -38.86 3.87 4.77
N VAL A 145 -38.58 4.71 5.76
CA VAL A 145 -39.34 4.82 7.02
C VAL A 145 -40.09 6.16 7.03
N CYS A 146 -41.33 6.21 7.49
CA CYS A 146 -42.11 7.43 7.64
C CYS A 146 -41.76 8.18 8.94
N VAL A 147 -41.88 9.51 8.93
CA VAL A 147 -41.70 10.34 10.15
C VAL A 147 -42.65 9.90 11.28
N LYS A 148 -43.84 9.40 10.93
CA LYS A 148 -44.81 8.82 11.85
C LYS A 148 -45.07 7.38 11.43
N GLU A 149 -44.40 6.44 12.08
CA GLU A 149 -44.51 5.01 11.74
C GLU A 149 -44.90 4.19 12.97
N ALA A 150 -45.64 3.11 12.75
CA ALA A 150 -45.97 2.17 13.81
C ALA A 150 -44.72 1.39 14.21
N VAL A 151 -44.47 1.27 15.52
CA VAL A 151 -43.30 0.56 16.07
C VAL A 151 -43.23 -0.88 15.55
N LEU A 152 -44.39 -1.53 15.37
CA LEU A 152 -44.46 -2.89 14.83
C LEU A 152 -43.95 -2.98 13.38
N ASN A 153 -44.21 -1.97 12.54
CA ASN A 153 -43.69 -1.91 11.18
C ASN A 153 -42.17 -1.66 11.18
N LEU A 154 -41.68 -0.84 12.12
CA LEU A 154 -40.26 -0.54 12.26
C LEU A 154 -39.47 -1.79 12.71
N ILE A 155 -40.00 -2.56 13.66
CA ILE A 155 -39.41 -3.85 14.07
C ILE A 155 -39.40 -4.83 12.90
N ALA A 156 -40.52 -4.93 12.17
CA ALA A 156 -40.59 -5.80 10.99
C ALA A 156 -39.58 -5.40 9.90
N VAL A 157 -39.35 -4.11 9.68
CA VAL A 157 -38.33 -3.62 8.74
C VAL A 157 -36.92 -3.97 9.22
N LEU A 158 -36.63 -3.80 10.51
CA LEU A 158 -35.32 -4.11 11.10
C LEU A 158 -35.02 -5.62 11.12
N GLU A 159 -36.02 -6.47 11.30
CA GLU A 159 -35.84 -7.94 11.29
C GLU A 159 -35.70 -8.50 9.87
N ASN A 160 -36.33 -7.87 8.87
CA ASN A 160 -36.32 -8.36 7.49
C ASN A 160 -35.23 -7.75 6.61
N THR A 161 -34.45 -6.77 7.10
CA THR A 161 -33.41 -6.11 6.30
C THR A 161 -32.08 -6.02 7.03
N ASP A 162 -30.98 -6.28 6.32
CA ASP A 162 -29.60 -6.17 6.84
C ASP A 162 -29.03 -4.75 6.76
N HIS A 163 -29.90 -3.73 6.62
CA HIS A 163 -29.48 -2.34 6.43
C HIS A 163 -29.29 -1.63 7.78
N ASN A 164 -28.16 -0.93 7.94
CA ASN A 164 -27.85 -0.18 9.16
C ASN A 164 -28.42 1.25 9.16
N ALA A 165 -29.03 1.71 8.06
CA ALA A 165 -29.58 3.05 7.94
C ALA A 165 -30.75 3.07 6.95
N PHE A 166 -31.80 3.81 7.29
CA PHE A 166 -33.01 3.96 6.49
C PHE A 166 -33.32 5.45 6.27
N PRO A 167 -33.56 5.89 5.03
CA PRO A 167 -34.01 7.25 4.76
C PRO A 167 -35.44 7.47 5.28
N VAL A 168 -35.65 8.61 5.94
CA VAL A 168 -36.95 9.00 6.50
C VAL A 168 -37.72 9.87 5.48
N VAL A 169 -38.96 9.50 5.17
CA VAL A 169 -39.85 10.19 4.23
C VAL A 169 -41.11 10.71 4.92
N LEU A 170 -41.71 11.78 4.38
CA LEU A 170 -42.93 12.39 4.94
C LEU A 170 -44.20 11.60 4.61
N LYS A 171 -44.25 10.97 3.43
CA LYS A 171 -45.32 10.08 2.97
C LYS A 171 -44.73 8.96 2.10
N PRO A 172 -45.20 7.72 2.23
CA PRO A 172 -44.80 6.64 1.32
C PRO A 172 -45.45 6.88 -0.05
N GLY A 173 -44.64 7.00 -1.10
CA GLY A 173 -45.11 7.04 -2.50
C GLY A 173 -45.31 8.41 -3.17
N SER A 174 -44.77 9.51 -2.62
CA SER A 174 -44.70 10.78 -3.37
C SER A 174 -43.37 10.88 -4.10
N ASN A 175 -43.34 10.45 -5.36
CA ASN A 175 -42.36 11.00 -6.32
C ASN A 175 -42.76 12.43 -6.69
#